data_AF-A0A7S0ED00-F1
#
_entry.id   AF-A0A7S0ED00-F1
#
_cell.length_a   1.000
_cell.length_b   1.000
_cell.length_c   1.000
_cell.angle_alpha   90.00
_cell.angle_beta   90.00
_cell.angle_gamma   90.00
#
_symmetry.space_group_name_H-M   'P 1'
#
loop_
_entity.id
_entity.type
_entity.pdbx_description
1 polymer ?
#
loop_
_entity_poly.entity_id
_entity_poly.type
_entity_poly.pdbx_seq_one_letter_code
_entity_poly.pdbx_strand_id
1 'polypeptide(L)'
;MAENLSEYELQRLRNIATNRARLAELALDDALDTRTQRRTLSADEIERRSAAGAALHESRLANRRPTSRRLVLLAASSAERARASPVAPIYESSAALDALEREAPKRKVRKKQRREGEGAGLSAAQRETLTHAAGWLEAMRAYFADKLSEPNLRNVMKVTTALASGAGTACHTKHSGAFCKGRPIDMTMNFLALRIEANEWLHRDDDPGNGWRLDHPIGKLYLFQRHLFEKRQLSAQAKAAKADGAAKVGGASEAVASRGTGRGGGAPEATGIAAGEDEEQDEKARPNRKRKAPTRAPTTVKATTVKAAAVKATAVKAAAVEATAVKAAAVTKAVAKPSVKVATTKRIAKAAKGKVVTAKDTQGKATKAKLAVVQVDTKGKASKAKAAAVLQVGSLLVVPAHVFGQRGKAYKARVAALATAALGRVTVYFPLDRTSFWFPVTEARRWIA
;
A
#
# COMPACT_ATOMS: atom_id res chain seq x y z
N MET A 1 -12.66 -14.11 55.72
CA MET A 1 -12.09 -13.06 54.83
C MET A 1 -12.51 -13.18 53.35
N ALA A 2 -13.23 -14.24 52.93
CA ALA A 2 -13.59 -14.46 51.51
C ALA A 2 -15.01 -14.00 51.11
N GLU A 3 -15.76 -13.37 52.01
CA GLU A 3 -17.22 -13.24 51.86
C GLU A 3 -17.70 -12.05 51.01
N ASN A 4 -16.80 -11.17 50.54
CA ASN A 4 -17.16 -10.01 49.71
C ASN A 4 -16.40 -9.94 48.39
N LEU A 5 -16.26 -11.07 47.67
CA LEU A 5 -15.74 -11.04 46.31
C LEU A 5 -16.87 -10.74 45.32
N SER A 6 -16.57 -9.91 44.31
CA SER A 6 -17.51 -9.64 43.22
C SER A 6 -17.81 -10.91 42.42
N GLU A 7 -18.98 -10.98 41.77
CA GLU A 7 -19.37 -12.12 40.93
C GLU A 7 -18.31 -12.42 39.84
N TYR A 8 -17.70 -11.38 39.28
CA TYR A 8 -16.58 -11.49 38.36
C TYR A 8 -15.36 -12.18 38.97
N GLU A 9 -15.00 -11.84 40.21
CA GLU A 9 -13.86 -12.46 40.90
C GLU A 9 -14.14 -13.92 41.23
N LEU A 10 -15.36 -14.26 41.62
CA LEU A 10 -15.79 -15.65 41.80
C LEU A 10 -15.68 -16.44 40.49
N GLN A 11 -16.15 -15.87 39.37
CA GLN A 11 -16.03 -16.52 38.06
C GLN A 11 -14.57 -16.67 37.62
N ARG A 12 -13.74 -15.65 37.86
CA ARG A 12 -12.30 -15.71 37.60
C ARG A 12 -11.61 -16.80 38.42
N LEU A 13 -11.94 -16.93 39.70
CA LEU A 13 -11.39 -17.96 40.58
C LEU A 13 -11.83 -19.37 40.15
N ARG A 14 -13.10 -19.54 39.75
CA ARG A 14 -13.58 -20.81 39.15
C ARG A 14 -12.78 -21.17 37.91
N ASN A 15 -12.57 -20.22 37.00
CA ASN A 15 -11.78 -20.48 35.79
C ASN A 15 -10.31 -20.84 36.11
N ILE A 16 -9.70 -20.19 37.11
CA ILE A 16 -8.35 -20.54 37.58
C ILE A 16 -8.32 -21.98 38.11
N ALA A 17 -9.32 -22.38 38.92
CA ALA A 17 -9.42 -23.73 39.46
C ALA A 17 -9.61 -24.78 38.35
N THR A 18 -10.51 -24.54 37.39
CA THR A 18 -10.73 -25.45 36.25
C THR A 18 -9.48 -25.61 35.39
N ASN A 19 -8.76 -24.50 35.13
CA ASN A 19 -7.51 -24.55 34.37
C ASN A 19 -6.42 -25.34 35.10
N ARG A 20 -6.30 -25.17 36.44
CA ARG A 20 -5.37 -25.96 37.26
C ARG A 20 -5.71 -27.45 37.21
N ALA A 21 -6.99 -27.82 37.39
CA ALA A 21 -7.41 -29.22 37.29
C ALA A 21 -7.06 -29.84 35.92
N ARG A 22 -7.23 -29.07 34.83
CA ARG A 22 -6.87 -29.52 33.48
C ARG A 22 -5.36 -29.66 33.27
N LEU A 23 -4.55 -28.83 33.92
CA LEU A 23 -3.09 -28.91 33.88
C LEU A 23 -2.58 -30.12 34.69
N ALA A 24 -3.21 -30.40 35.83
CA ALA A 24 -2.99 -31.61 36.62
C ALA A 24 -3.27 -32.88 35.81
N GLU A 25 -4.41 -32.91 35.10
CA GLU A 25 -4.81 -34.03 34.22
C GLU A 25 -3.77 -34.30 33.10
N LEU A 26 -3.11 -33.25 32.62
CA LEU A 26 -2.06 -33.35 31.59
C LEU A 26 -0.66 -33.65 32.17
N ALA A 27 -0.54 -33.83 33.50
CA ALA A 27 0.74 -33.94 34.21
C ALA A 27 1.72 -32.78 33.90
N LEU A 28 1.18 -31.58 33.69
CA LEU A 28 1.95 -30.36 33.40
C LEU A 28 2.13 -29.46 34.63
N ASP A 29 1.64 -29.86 35.80
CA ASP A 29 1.76 -29.06 37.02
C ASP A 29 3.22 -28.87 37.45
N ASP A 30 4.08 -29.89 37.33
CA ASP A 30 5.52 -29.78 37.60
C ASP A 30 6.25 -28.82 36.62
N ALA A 31 5.72 -28.67 35.41
CA ALA A 31 6.26 -27.77 34.40
C ALA A 31 5.91 -26.29 34.69
N LEU A 32 4.86 -26.03 35.48
CA LEU A 32 4.52 -24.69 35.91
C LEU A 32 5.40 -24.22 37.06
N ASP A 33 5.66 -25.07 38.05
CA ASP A 33 6.54 -24.73 39.18
C ASP A 33 7.98 -24.52 38.74
N THR A 34 8.47 -25.30 37.77
CA THR A 34 9.82 -25.09 37.19
C THR A 34 9.93 -23.82 36.33
N ARG A 35 8.80 -23.27 35.85
CA ARG A 35 8.77 -22.05 35.02
C ARG A 35 8.43 -20.78 35.81
N THR A 36 7.70 -20.90 36.92
CA THR A 36 7.44 -19.82 37.89
C THR A 36 8.51 -19.73 38.97
N GLN A 37 9.34 -20.76 39.15
CA GLN A 37 10.76 -20.55 39.41
C GLN A 37 11.37 -19.83 38.20
N ARG A 38 10.95 -18.56 37.97
CA ARG A 38 11.91 -17.53 37.65
C ARG A 38 13.04 -17.83 38.60
N ARG A 39 14.19 -18.27 38.08
CA ARG A 39 15.44 -18.22 38.82
C ARG A 39 15.35 -16.90 39.56
N THR A 40 15.12 -16.97 40.87
CA THR A 40 15.28 -15.81 41.73
C THR A 40 16.74 -15.53 41.52
N LEU A 41 17.01 -14.63 40.56
CA LEU A 41 18.35 -14.25 40.22
C LEU A 41 18.93 -13.86 41.57
N SER A 42 20.05 -14.45 41.94
CA SER A 42 20.69 -14.11 43.19
C SER A 42 20.83 -12.59 43.25
N ALA A 43 20.83 -12.01 44.45
CA ALA A 43 20.99 -10.56 44.61
C ALA A 43 22.16 -10.05 43.75
N ASP A 44 23.26 -10.80 43.73
CA ASP A 44 24.44 -10.56 42.89
C ASP A 44 24.16 -10.53 41.38
N GLU A 45 23.33 -11.44 40.86
CA GLU A 45 23.00 -11.46 39.43
C GLU A 45 22.03 -10.33 39.05
N ILE A 46 21.14 -9.93 39.97
CA ILE A 46 20.31 -8.73 39.80
C ILE A 46 21.21 -7.50 39.77
N GLU A 47 22.14 -7.38 40.70
CA GLU A 47 23.07 -6.25 40.81
C GLU A 47 23.98 -6.15 39.57
N ARG A 48 24.54 -7.27 39.09
CA ARG A 48 25.33 -7.31 37.85
C ARG A 48 24.52 -6.87 36.64
N ARG A 49 23.26 -7.29 36.52
CA ARG A 49 22.39 -6.89 35.41
C ARG A 49 22.00 -5.42 35.49
N SER A 50 21.74 -4.89 36.69
CA SER A 50 21.49 -3.45 36.86
C SER A 50 22.74 -2.62 36.56
N ALA A 51 23.92 -3.05 37.00
CA ALA A 51 25.18 -2.38 36.71
C ALA A 51 25.51 -2.39 35.21
N ALA A 52 25.31 -3.53 34.53
CA ALA A 52 25.46 -3.62 33.07
C ALA A 52 24.46 -2.72 32.33
N GLY A 53 23.21 -2.65 32.81
CA GLY A 53 22.20 -1.74 32.28
C GLY A 53 22.57 -0.26 32.44
N ALA A 54 23.07 0.12 33.62
CA ALA A 54 23.55 1.46 33.93
C ALA A 54 24.75 1.84 33.04
N ALA A 55 25.75 0.96 32.92
CA ALA A 55 26.92 1.19 32.06
C ALA A 55 26.53 1.36 30.57
N LEU A 56 25.55 0.60 30.09
CA LEU A 56 25.04 0.75 28.73
C LEU A 56 24.27 2.06 28.53
N HIS A 57 23.56 2.52 29.55
CA HIS A 57 22.89 3.82 29.53
C HIS A 57 23.90 4.98 29.56
N GLU A 58 24.91 4.92 30.42
CA GLU A 58 26.01 5.89 30.46
C GLU A 58 26.79 5.93 29.15
N SER A 59 27.10 4.77 28.55
CA SER A 59 27.71 4.71 27.22
C SER A 59 26.86 5.40 26.14
N ARG A 60 25.53 5.26 26.22
CA ARG A 60 24.61 5.98 25.31
C ARG A 60 24.59 7.48 25.57
N LEU A 61 24.70 7.93 26.82
CA LEU A 61 24.79 9.34 27.18
C LEU A 61 26.14 9.94 26.77
N ALA A 62 27.24 9.24 26.98
CA ALA A 62 28.58 9.66 26.55
C ALA A 62 28.68 9.75 25.01
N ASN A 63 28.05 8.81 24.30
CA ASN A 63 27.97 8.83 22.84
C ASN A 63 26.91 9.79 22.29
N ARG A 64 25.99 10.28 23.12
CA ARG A 64 25.18 11.46 22.79
C ARG A 64 26.09 12.68 22.85
N ARG A 65 26.81 12.92 21.75
CA ARG A 65 27.58 14.15 21.56
C ARG A 65 26.68 15.34 21.95
N PRO A 66 27.12 16.20 22.90
CA PRO A 66 26.34 17.35 23.31
C PRO A 66 25.96 18.15 22.07
N THR A 67 24.67 18.25 21.78
CA THR A 67 24.12 19.06 20.69
C THR A 67 24.57 20.51 20.82
N SER A 68 24.89 20.97 22.03
CA SER A 68 25.51 22.26 22.32
C SER A 68 26.89 22.42 21.71
N ARG A 69 27.78 21.42 21.69
CA ARG A 69 29.13 21.58 21.10
C ARG A 69 29.08 21.70 19.58
N ARG A 70 28.09 21.06 18.93
CA ARG A 70 27.84 21.23 17.50
C ARG A 70 27.20 22.58 17.19
N LEU A 71 26.31 23.08 18.05
CA LEU A 71 25.75 24.43 17.94
C LEU A 71 26.79 25.52 18.21
N VAL A 72 27.70 25.31 19.17
CA VAL A 72 28.82 26.22 19.48
C VAL A 72 29.87 26.20 18.37
N LEU A 73 30.20 25.04 17.79
CA LEU A 73 31.08 24.97 16.61
C LEU A 73 30.43 25.64 15.38
N LEU A 74 29.11 25.50 15.20
CA LEU A 74 28.38 26.21 14.14
C LEU A 74 28.35 27.73 14.39
N ALA A 75 28.12 28.16 15.63
CA ALA A 75 28.14 29.57 16.02
C ALA A 75 29.54 30.20 15.92
N ALA A 76 30.59 29.50 16.37
CA ALA A 76 31.98 29.92 16.24
C ALA A 76 32.41 30.03 14.77
N SER A 77 32.03 29.06 13.93
CA SER A 77 32.30 29.12 12.48
C SER A 77 31.58 30.28 11.76
N SER A 78 30.45 30.73 12.31
CA SER A 78 29.72 31.91 11.80
C SER A 78 30.34 33.23 12.27
N ALA A 79 30.94 33.24 13.47
CA ALA A 79 31.62 34.41 14.03
C ALA A 79 33.02 34.63 13.41
N GLU A 80 33.77 33.57 13.10
CA GLU A 80 35.05 33.68 12.38
C GLU A 80 34.86 34.15 10.93
N ARG A 81 33.80 33.70 10.24
CA ARG A 81 33.45 34.22 8.91
C ARG A 81 33.06 35.71 8.92
N ALA A 82 32.53 36.20 10.03
CA ALA A 82 32.18 37.62 10.18
C ALA A 82 33.40 38.51 10.46
N ARG A 83 34.53 37.95 10.91
CA ARG A 83 35.76 38.71 11.23
C ARG A 83 36.86 38.60 10.17
N ALA A 84 36.84 37.56 9.32
CA ALA A 84 37.91 37.28 8.35
C ALA A 84 37.63 37.79 6.91
N SER A 85 36.59 38.60 6.68
CA SER A 85 36.33 39.14 5.33
C SER A 85 36.00 40.63 5.41
N PRO A 86 36.93 41.54 5.04
CA PRO A 86 36.54 42.90 4.71
C PRO A 86 35.61 42.82 3.50
N VAL A 87 34.39 43.30 3.72
CA VAL A 87 33.34 43.44 2.72
C VAL A 87 33.84 44.43 1.67
N ALA A 88 34.42 43.93 0.58
CA ALA A 88 34.29 44.62 -0.69
C ALA A 88 32.83 44.44 -1.16
N PRO A 89 32.14 45.51 -1.58
CA PRO A 89 30.77 45.43 -2.04
C PRO A 89 30.75 44.82 -3.44
N ILE A 90 30.85 43.49 -3.53
CA ILE A 90 30.63 42.76 -4.76
C ILE A 90 29.16 42.38 -4.80
N TYR A 91 28.35 43.35 -5.22
CA TYR A 91 27.07 43.04 -5.82
C TYR A 91 27.33 42.40 -7.20
N GLU A 92 26.43 41.51 -7.62
CA GLU A 92 26.20 41.12 -9.02
C GLU A 92 27.23 40.21 -9.72
N SER A 93 27.25 38.93 -9.33
CA SER A 93 27.39 37.87 -10.33
C SER A 93 26.52 36.69 -9.94
N SER A 94 25.35 36.56 -10.58
CA SER A 94 24.46 35.43 -10.37
C SER A 94 25.11 34.08 -10.70
N ALA A 95 26.20 34.09 -11.49
CA ALA A 95 26.97 32.90 -11.84
C ALA A 95 27.75 32.31 -10.65
N ALA A 96 28.18 33.12 -9.68
CA ALA A 96 28.94 32.64 -8.53
C ALA A 96 28.06 31.93 -7.48
N LEU A 97 26.80 32.37 -7.33
CA LEU A 97 25.80 31.67 -6.50
C LEU A 97 25.43 30.31 -7.10
N ASP A 98 25.41 30.21 -8.42
CA ASP A 98 25.09 29.00 -9.17
C ASP A 98 26.20 27.94 -9.09
N ALA A 99 27.45 28.36 -8.89
CA ALA A 99 28.59 27.47 -8.67
C ALA A 99 28.58 26.87 -7.25
N LEU A 100 28.24 27.66 -6.23
CA LEU A 100 28.22 27.19 -4.83
C LEU A 100 27.08 26.18 -4.55
N GLU A 101 25.98 26.25 -5.30
CA GLU A 101 24.85 25.32 -5.15
C GLU A 101 25.11 23.94 -5.81
N ARG A 102 26.15 23.83 -6.64
CA ARG A 102 26.53 22.57 -7.32
C ARG A 102 27.34 21.60 -6.44
N GLU A 103 28.02 22.07 -5.39
CA GLU A 103 28.97 21.24 -4.61
C GLU A 103 28.44 20.63 -3.31
N ALA A 104 27.20 20.92 -2.89
CA ALA A 104 26.64 20.26 -1.71
C ALA A 104 26.39 18.76 -1.99
N PRO A 105 26.84 17.81 -1.14
CA PRO A 105 26.71 16.38 -1.40
C PRO A 105 25.24 15.94 -1.41
N LYS A 106 24.66 15.83 -2.61
CA LYS A 106 23.25 15.45 -2.94
C LYS A 106 22.84 14.02 -2.52
N ARG A 107 23.56 13.38 -1.58
CA ARG A 107 23.39 11.95 -1.25
C ARG A 107 22.12 11.62 -0.44
N LYS A 108 21.50 12.57 0.27
CA LYS A 108 20.29 12.27 1.09
C LYS A 108 18.95 12.57 0.42
N VAL A 109 18.91 13.45 -0.59
CA VAL A 109 17.65 13.84 -1.25
C VAL A 109 17.18 12.77 -2.26
N ARG A 110 18.10 12.08 -2.95
CA ARG A 110 17.74 11.06 -3.96
C ARG A 110 16.95 9.88 -3.41
N LYS A 111 17.15 9.51 -2.13
CA LYS A 111 16.42 8.38 -1.51
C LYS A 111 14.95 8.73 -1.20
N LYS A 112 14.63 10.02 -0.99
CA LYS A 112 13.26 10.47 -0.74
C LYS A 112 12.47 10.61 -2.05
N GLN A 113 13.07 11.22 -3.08
CA GLN A 113 12.43 11.37 -4.41
C GLN A 113 12.11 10.04 -5.09
N ARG A 114 12.94 9.00 -4.92
CA ARG A 114 12.65 7.68 -5.50
C ARG A 114 11.40 7.02 -4.90
N ARG A 115 10.98 7.40 -3.68
CA ARG A 115 9.76 6.90 -3.05
C ARG A 115 8.50 7.64 -3.49
N GLU A 116 8.62 8.89 -3.94
CA GLU A 116 7.47 9.72 -4.30
C GLU A 116 6.92 9.37 -5.69
N GLY A 117 7.79 9.02 -6.64
CA GLY A 117 7.36 8.47 -7.94
C GLY A 117 6.71 7.07 -7.83
N GLU A 118 7.06 6.32 -6.79
CA GLU A 118 6.41 5.06 -6.44
C GLU A 118 5.07 5.24 -5.71
N GLY A 119 4.70 6.48 -5.37
CA GLY A 119 3.53 6.79 -4.55
C GLY A 119 2.21 6.87 -5.31
N ALA A 120 2.22 6.91 -6.64
CA ALA A 120 0.99 6.85 -7.41
C ALA A 120 0.41 5.43 -7.29
N GLY A 121 -0.71 5.30 -6.58
CA GLY A 121 -1.46 4.04 -6.54
C GLY A 121 -1.90 3.62 -7.94
N LEU A 122 -2.05 2.31 -8.15
CA LEU A 122 -2.57 1.77 -9.41
C LEU A 122 -3.93 2.43 -9.72
N SER A 123 -4.11 2.81 -10.98
CA SER A 123 -5.38 3.38 -11.46
C SER A 123 -6.51 2.35 -11.35
N ALA A 124 -7.76 2.80 -11.38
CA ALA A 124 -8.91 1.90 -11.30
C ALA A 124 -8.87 0.83 -12.40
N ALA A 125 -8.58 1.21 -13.66
CA ALA A 125 -8.42 0.29 -14.77
C ALA A 125 -7.28 -0.71 -14.55
N GLN A 126 -6.14 -0.27 -14.01
CA GLN A 126 -5.03 -1.18 -13.70
C GLN A 126 -5.41 -2.19 -12.61
N ARG A 127 -6.17 -1.78 -11.60
CA ARG A 127 -6.64 -2.68 -10.54
C ARG A 127 -7.66 -3.69 -11.06
N GLU A 128 -8.51 -3.30 -11.99
CA GLU A 128 -9.46 -4.20 -12.64
C GLU A 128 -8.75 -5.27 -13.48
N THR A 129 -7.56 -4.98 -14.00
CA THR A 129 -6.72 -6.04 -14.61
C THR A 129 -6.20 -7.04 -13.60
N LEU A 130 -6.39 -6.88 -12.29
CA LEU A 130 -6.00 -7.82 -11.23
C LEU A 130 -7.17 -8.67 -10.71
N THR A 131 -8.39 -8.42 -11.18
CA THR A 131 -9.58 -9.21 -10.83
C THR A 131 -9.32 -10.70 -11.11
N HIS A 132 -9.79 -11.58 -10.23
CA HIS A 132 -9.69 -13.04 -10.36
C HIS A 132 -8.32 -13.69 -10.09
N ALA A 133 -7.45 -13.08 -9.29
CA ALA A 133 -6.29 -13.79 -8.75
C ALA A 133 -6.71 -14.78 -7.65
N ALA A 134 -7.34 -15.90 -8.01
CA ALA A 134 -7.56 -16.99 -7.05
C ALA A 134 -6.22 -17.43 -6.45
N GLY A 135 -6.18 -17.68 -5.13
CA GLY A 135 -4.94 -18.04 -4.44
C GLY A 135 -3.91 -16.89 -4.30
N TRP A 136 -4.35 -15.63 -4.36
CA TRP A 136 -3.43 -14.50 -4.21
C TRP A 136 -2.77 -14.44 -2.82
N LEU A 137 -3.40 -14.99 -1.78
CA LEU A 137 -2.84 -15.03 -0.42
C LEU A 137 -1.60 -15.93 -0.34
N GLU A 138 -1.65 -17.08 -1.00
CA GLU A 138 -0.57 -18.06 -1.11
C GLU A 138 0.57 -17.47 -1.95
N ALA A 139 0.22 -16.82 -3.06
CA ALA A 139 1.18 -16.08 -3.87
C ALA A 139 1.84 -14.92 -3.10
N MET A 140 1.09 -14.22 -2.24
CA MET A 140 1.61 -13.16 -1.38
C MET A 140 2.58 -13.73 -0.33
N ARG A 141 2.23 -14.85 0.29
CA ARG A 141 3.09 -15.54 1.25
C ARG A 141 4.41 -15.94 0.59
N ALA A 142 4.37 -16.57 -0.59
CA ALA A 142 5.56 -16.95 -1.33
C ALA A 142 6.41 -15.74 -1.72
N TYR A 143 5.78 -14.65 -2.18
CA TYR A 143 6.48 -13.42 -2.56
C TYR A 143 7.27 -12.77 -1.41
N PHE A 144 6.76 -12.85 -0.18
CA PHE A 144 7.39 -12.24 0.99
C PHE A 144 8.26 -13.19 1.81
N ALA A 145 8.26 -14.50 1.54
CA ALA A 145 9.08 -15.50 2.23
C ALA A 145 10.57 -15.13 2.25
N ASP A 146 11.10 -14.66 1.12
CA ASP A 146 12.52 -14.30 0.99
C ASP A 146 12.81 -12.85 1.43
N LYS A 147 11.77 -12.03 1.61
CA LYS A 147 11.89 -10.58 1.84
C LYS A 147 11.63 -10.15 3.28
N LEU A 148 10.98 -11.01 4.05
CA LEU A 148 10.60 -10.76 5.44
C LEU A 148 11.12 -11.89 6.33
N SER A 149 11.38 -11.57 7.60
CA SER A 149 11.62 -12.63 8.58
C SER A 149 10.33 -13.43 8.78
N GLU A 150 10.48 -14.74 9.02
CA GLU A 150 9.36 -15.66 9.21
C GLU A 150 8.35 -15.18 10.29
N PRO A 151 8.77 -14.67 11.47
CA PRO A 151 7.82 -14.11 12.43
C PRO A 151 7.02 -12.91 11.90
N ASN A 152 7.67 -12.03 11.12
CA ASN A 152 6.99 -10.88 10.55
C ASN A 152 6.02 -11.29 9.45
N LEU A 153 6.42 -12.26 8.61
CA LEU A 153 5.54 -12.82 7.59
C LEU A 153 4.30 -13.44 8.21
N ARG A 154 4.45 -14.24 9.28
CA ARG A 154 3.29 -14.81 10.00
C ARG A 154 2.34 -13.74 10.52
N ASN A 155 2.86 -12.66 11.10
CA ASN A 155 2.04 -11.56 11.59
C ASN A 155 1.31 -10.82 10.46
N VAL A 156 2.01 -10.52 9.36
CA VAL A 156 1.40 -9.91 8.16
C VAL A 156 0.30 -10.79 7.62
N MET A 157 0.59 -12.09 7.39
CA MET A 157 -0.39 -13.03 6.85
C MET A 157 -1.59 -13.21 7.78
N LYS A 158 -1.41 -13.23 9.11
CA LYS A 158 -2.52 -13.32 10.06
C LYS A 158 -3.53 -12.18 9.86
N VAL A 159 -3.05 -10.95 9.77
CA VAL A 159 -3.89 -9.76 9.57
C VAL A 159 -4.50 -9.78 8.17
N THR A 160 -3.68 -10.02 7.15
CA THR A 160 -4.12 -10.05 5.75
C THR A 160 -5.19 -11.11 5.49
N THR A 161 -5.04 -12.32 6.03
CA THR A 161 -6.04 -13.39 5.91
C THR A 161 -7.36 -13.01 6.57
N ALA A 162 -7.33 -12.36 7.74
CA ALA A 162 -8.54 -11.91 8.43
C ALA A 162 -9.26 -10.77 7.67
N LEU A 163 -8.51 -9.88 7.04
CA LEU A 163 -9.08 -8.86 6.15
C LEU A 163 -9.66 -9.49 4.88
N ALA A 164 -8.96 -10.45 4.28
CA ALA A 164 -9.38 -11.09 3.03
C ALA A 164 -10.67 -11.90 3.20
N SER A 165 -10.87 -12.54 4.35
CA SER A 165 -12.12 -13.25 4.67
C SER A 165 -13.28 -12.34 5.06
N GLY A 166 -13.02 -11.05 5.29
CA GLY A 166 -14.02 -10.13 5.84
C GLY A 166 -14.31 -10.32 7.33
N ALA A 167 -13.59 -11.20 8.03
CA ALA A 167 -13.66 -11.29 9.49
C ALA A 167 -13.23 -9.97 10.15
N GLY A 168 -12.36 -9.23 9.47
CA GLY A 168 -11.77 -7.99 9.97
C GLY A 168 -10.66 -8.27 10.97
N THR A 169 -9.92 -7.24 11.36
CA THR A 169 -8.84 -7.36 12.33
C THR A 169 -9.25 -6.72 13.65
N ALA A 170 -9.41 -7.54 14.69
CA ALA A 170 -9.62 -7.05 16.04
C ALA A 170 -8.33 -6.41 16.54
N CYS A 171 -8.38 -5.10 16.79
CA CYS A 171 -7.33 -4.41 17.52
C CYS A 171 -7.88 -4.10 18.92
N HIS A 172 -7.02 -4.21 19.94
CA HIS A 172 -7.36 -3.76 21.29
C HIS A 172 -7.35 -2.22 21.32
N THR A 173 -8.35 -1.61 20.70
CA THR A 173 -8.59 -0.17 20.71
C THR A 173 -9.78 0.11 21.62
N LYS A 174 -9.95 1.36 22.04
CA LYS A 174 -11.14 1.81 22.77
C LYS A 174 -12.41 1.70 21.92
N HIS A 175 -12.24 1.75 20.61
CA HIS A 175 -13.30 1.51 19.64
C HIS A 175 -13.62 0.01 19.63
N SER A 176 -14.69 -0.39 20.32
CA SER A 176 -15.18 -1.76 20.28
C SER A 176 -15.51 -2.14 18.83
N GLY A 177 -14.69 -3.00 18.21
CA GLY A 177 -14.92 -3.43 16.83
C GLY A 177 -13.69 -4.07 16.18
N ALA A 178 -13.93 -4.68 15.02
CA ALA A 178 -12.86 -5.17 14.15
C ALA A 178 -12.82 -4.32 12.88
N PHE A 179 -11.62 -3.86 12.51
CA PHE A 179 -11.41 -3.07 11.31
C PHE A 179 -11.78 -3.90 10.06
N CYS A 180 -12.59 -3.33 9.16
CA CYS A 180 -13.13 -3.99 7.96
C CYS A 180 -13.99 -5.25 8.22
N LYS A 181 -14.64 -5.38 9.38
CA LYS A 181 -15.56 -6.50 9.63
C LYS A 181 -16.74 -6.47 8.65
N GLY A 182 -17.02 -7.60 8.02
CA GLY A 182 -18.06 -7.78 7.00
C GLY A 182 -17.68 -7.32 5.59
N ARG A 183 -16.46 -6.77 5.40
CA ARG A 183 -15.99 -6.26 4.11
C ARG A 183 -14.72 -7.01 3.70
N PRO A 184 -14.84 -8.15 2.96
CA PRO A 184 -13.68 -8.88 2.46
C PRO A 184 -12.87 -8.00 1.51
N ILE A 185 -11.56 -8.00 1.68
CA ILE A 185 -10.66 -7.26 0.78
C ILE A 185 -10.20 -8.13 -0.39
N ASP A 186 -10.03 -7.50 -1.56
CA ASP A 186 -9.52 -8.13 -2.77
C ASP A 186 -8.41 -7.27 -3.42
N MET A 187 -7.64 -7.85 -4.35
CA MET A 187 -6.59 -7.18 -5.12
C MET A 187 -7.09 -6.06 -6.03
N THR A 188 -8.40 -5.93 -6.23
CA THR A 188 -9.03 -4.81 -6.96
C THR A 188 -9.18 -3.55 -6.10
N MET A 189 -9.09 -3.65 -4.77
CA MET A 189 -9.28 -2.53 -3.86
C MET A 189 -8.15 -1.50 -3.92
N ASN A 190 -8.49 -0.26 -3.55
CA ASN A 190 -7.50 0.81 -3.39
C ASN A 190 -6.83 0.71 -2.02
N PHE A 191 -5.69 0.01 -1.93
CA PHE A 191 -4.97 -0.14 -0.67
C PHE A 191 -4.42 1.16 -0.07
N LEU A 192 -4.21 2.22 -0.87
CA LEU A 192 -3.83 3.52 -0.33
C LEU A 192 -5.00 4.16 0.44
N ALA A 193 -6.21 4.11 -0.12
CA ALA A 193 -7.40 4.58 0.58
C ALA A 193 -7.68 3.75 1.84
N LEU A 194 -7.55 2.41 1.73
CA LEU A 194 -7.72 1.50 2.88
C LEU A 194 -6.71 1.79 4.00
N ARG A 195 -5.48 2.18 3.63
CA ARG A 195 -4.44 2.54 4.59
C ARG A 195 -4.73 3.85 5.31
N ILE A 196 -5.31 4.84 4.60
CA ILE A 196 -5.78 6.09 5.22
C ILE A 196 -6.91 5.79 6.20
N GLU A 197 -7.91 5.02 5.76
CA GLU A 197 -9.04 4.58 6.60
C GLU A 197 -8.57 3.81 7.85
N ALA A 198 -7.55 2.94 7.70
CA ALA A 198 -6.96 2.23 8.83
C ALA A 198 -6.26 3.14 9.84
N ASN A 199 -5.57 4.18 9.37
CA ASN A 199 -4.89 5.16 10.23
C ASN A 199 -5.87 6.12 10.89
N GLU A 200 -7.02 6.39 10.27
CA GLU A 200 -8.13 7.14 10.89
C GLU A 200 -8.84 6.30 11.95
N TRP A 201 -9.05 5.01 11.67
CA TRP A 201 -9.69 4.08 12.61
C TRP A 201 -8.80 3.75 13.82
N LEU A 202 -7.48 3.67 13.62
CA LEU A 202 -6.52 3.36 14.66
C LEU A 202 -5.78 4.64 15.10
N HIS A 203 -6.29 5.27 16.17
CA HIS A 203 -5.59 6.39 16.78
C HIS A 203 -4.17 6.00 17.19
N ARG A 204 -3.24 6.96 17.03
CA ARG A 204 -1.81 6.76 17.31
C ARG A 204 -1.55 6.32 18.76
N ASP A 205 -2.40 6.74 19.69
CA ASP A 205 -2.29 6.40 21.11
C ASP A 205 -2.80 4.98 21.42
N ASP A 206 -3.68 4.42 20.57
CA ASP A 206 -4.24 3.08 20.71
C ASP A 206 -3.42 2.01 19.94
N ASP A 207 -2.37 2.42 19.22
CA ASP A 207 -1.41 1.52 18.60
C ASP A 207 -0.04 1.56 19.28
N PRO A 208 0.16 0.78 20.36
CA PRO A 208 1.50 0.65 20.97
C PRO A 208 2.53 0.11 19.97
N GLY A 209 2.08 -0.51 18.89
CA GLY A 209 2.91 -0.98 17.79
C GLY A 209 3.36 0.12 16.84
N ASN A 210 2.91 1.37 16.93
CA ASN A 210 3.29 2.47 16.00
C ASN A 210 3.06 2.14 14.51
N GLY A 211 1.89 1.62 14.15
CA GLY A 211 1.49 1.27 12.78
C GLY A 211 1.73 -0.20 12.42
N TRP A 212 2.33 -1.00 13.29
CA TRP A 212 2.65 -2.40 12.96
C TRP A 212 1.43 -3.32 12.89
N ARG A 213 0.28 -2.89 13.45
CA ARG A 213 -0.95 -3.71 13.50
C ARG A 213 -1.75 -3.70 12.20
N LEU A 214 -1.99 -2.52 11.63
CA LEU A 214 -2.81 -2.37 10.41
C LEU A 214 -2.03 -1.72 9.26
N ASP A 215 -1.35 -0.60 9.52
CA ASP A 215 -0.64 0.17 8.50
C ASP A 215 0.43 -0.68 7.80
N HIS A 216 1.19 -1.49 8.56
CA HIS A 216 2.23 -2.35 8.02
C HIS A 216 1.68 -3.48 7.13
N PRO A 217 0.73 -4.33 7.57
CA PRO A 217 0.12 -5.34 6.69
C PRO A 217 -0.54 -4.75 5.43
N ILE A 218 -1.26 -3.62 5.54
CA ILE A 218 -1.87 -2.95 4.38
C ILE A 218 -0.81 -2.40 3.43
N GLY A 219 0.29 -1.86 3.97
CA GLY A 219 1.45 -1.48 3.18
C GLY A 219 2.07 -2.65 2.39
N LYS A 220 2.08 -3.86 2.97
CA LYS A 220 2.54 -5.08 2.26
C LYS A 220 1.57 -5.52 1.17
N LEU A 221 0.28 -5.40 1.40
CA LEU A 221 -0.75 -5.62 0.37
C LEU A 221 -0.57 -4.69 -0.82
N TYR A 222 -0.34 -3.40 -0.58
CA TYR A 222 -0.05 -2.43 -1.63
C TYR A 222 1.19 -2.81 -2.47
N LEU A 223 2.29 -3.19 -1.82
CA LEU A 223 3.51 -3.63 -2.53
C LEU A 223 3.28 -4.90 -3.35
N PHE A 224 2.49 -5.83 -2.84
CA PHE A 224 2.17 -7.07 -3.54
C PHE A 224 1.23 -6.83 -4.74
N GLN A 225 0.24 -5.97 -4.59
CA GLN A 225 -0.66 -5.57 -5.68
C GLN A 225 0.13 -5.02 -6.88
N ARG A 226 1.12 -4.17 -6.62
CA ARG A 226 2.00 -3.63 -7.66
C ARG A 226 2.88 -4.71 -8.30
N HIS A 227 3.41 -5.64 -7.51
CA HIS A 227 4.17 -6.79 -8.05
C HIS A 227 3.32 -7.65 -9.00
N LEU A 228 2.06 -7.93 -8.64
CA LEU A 228 1.15 -8.68 -9.51
C LEU A 228 0.90 -7.95 -10.83
N PHE A 229 0.72 -6.64 -10.79
CA PHE A 229 0.53 -5.82 -11.97
C PHE A 229 1.78 -5.83 -12.88
N GLU A 230 2.97 -5.60 -12.32
CA GLU A 230 4.24 -5.66 -13.05
C GLU A 230 4.45 -7.04 -13.69
N LYS A 231 4.16 -8.12 -12.95
CA LYS A 231 4.24 -9.50 -13.48
C LYS A 231 3.27 -9.73 -14.65
N ARG A 232 2.03 -9.23 -14.57
CA ARG A 232 1.06 -9.31 -15.68
C ARG A 232 1.55 -8.54 -16.90
N GLN A 233 2.09 -7.32 -16.72
CA GLN A 233 2.64 -6.53 -17.81
C GLN A 233 3.78 -7.24 -18.52
N LEU A 234 4.75 -7.79 -17.79
CA LEU A 234 5.86 -8.55 -18.38
C LEU A 234 5.36 -9.78 -19.14
N SER A 235 4.37 -10.50 -18.59
CA SER A 235 3.79 -11.65 -19.29
C SER A 235 3.03 -11.27 -20.57
N ALA A 236 2.36 -10.11 -20.58
CA ALA A 236 1.66 -9.60 -21.75
C ALA A 236 2.65 -9.15 -22.84
N GLN A 237 3.74 -8.48 -22.46
CA GLN A 237 4.82 -8.11 -23.37
C GLN A 237 5.50 -9.33 -23.99
N ALA A 238 5.77 -10.37 -23.19
CA ALA A 238 6.34 -11.62 -23.70
C ALA A 238 5.40 -12.34 -24.67
N LYS A 239 4.08 -12.33 -24.41
CA LYS A 239 3.08 -12.88 -25.32
C LYS A 239 2.99 -12.09 -26.63
N ALA A 240 3.00 -10.76 -26.56
CA ALA A 240 3.01 -9.89 -27.74
C ALA A 240 4.25 -10.13 -28.60
N ALA A 241 5.45 -10.17 -28.00
CA ALA A 241 6.69 -10.46 -28.71
C ALA A 241 6.69 -11.85 -29.37
N LYS A 242 6.10 -12.87 -28.72
CA LYS A 242 5.96 -14.21 -29.29
C LYS A 242 4.98 -14.22 -30.48
N ALA A 243 3.89 -13.48 -30.40
CA ALA A 243 2.93 -13.35 -31.51
C ALA A 243 3.54 -12.62 -32.72
N ASP A 244 4.28 -11.53 -32.48
CA ASP A 244 5.00 -10.79 -33.53
C ASP A 244 6.08 -11.64 -34.20
N GLY A 245 6.78 -12.48 -33.42
CA GLY A 245 7.74 -13.45 -33.94
C GLY A 245 7.09 -14.52 -34.83
N ALA A 246 5.94 -15.06 -34.43
CA ALA A 246 5.20 -16.05 -35.21
C ALA A 246 4.69 -15.48 -36.54
N ALA A 247 4.20 -14.24 -36.56
CA ALA A 247 3.74 -13.57 -37.78
C ALA A 247 4.88 -13.36 -38.80
N LYS A 248 6.11 -13.08 -38.33
CA LYS A 248 7.27 -12.91 -39.22
C LYS A 248 7.76 -14.21 -39.85
N VAL A 249 7.71 -15.33 -39.11
CA VAL A 249 8.15 -16.64 -39.63
C VAL A 249 7.13 -17.19 -40.64
N GLY A 250 5.83 -16.97 -40.44
CA GLY A 250 4.79 -17.37 -41.38
C GLY A 250 4.91 -16.70 -42.76
N GLY A 251 5.19 -15.39 -42.80
CA GLY A 251 5.29 -14.63 -44.05
C GLY A 251 6.50 -14.95 -44.94
N ALA A 252 7.54 -15.59 -44.41
CA ALA A 252 8.71 -15.99 -45.20
C ALA A 252 8.46 -17.30 -46.00
N SER A 253 7.49 -18.12 -45.59
CA SER A 253 7.20 -19.40 -46.25
C SER A 253 6.34 -19.28 -47.51
N GLU A 254 5.55 -18.21 -47.63
CA GLU A 254 4.64 -18.02 -48.78
C GLU A 254 5.34 -17.39 -49.99
N ALA A 255 6.47 -16.69 -49.79
CA ALA A 255 7.25 -16.09 -50.87
C ALA A 255 8.15 -17.08 -51.64
N VAL A 256 8.31 -18.32 -51.16
CA VAL A 256 9.14 -19.35 -51.82
C VAL A 256 8.31 -20.26 -52.74
N ALA A 257 6.97 -20.26 -52.62
CA ALA A 257 6.10 -21.11 -53.44
C ALA A 257 5.84 -20.58 -54.87
N SER A 258 6.33 -19.39 -55.25
CA SER A 258 6.13 -18.83 -56.61
C SER A 258 7.36 -18.87 -57.53
N ARG A 259 8.47 -19.49 -57.11
CA ARG A 259 9.68 -19.66 -57.93
C ARG A 259 10.00 -21.15 -58.13
N GLY A 260 9.51 -21.72 -59.22
CA GLY A 260 10.10 -22.96 -59.75
C GLY A 260 9.13 -24.02 -60.29
N THR A 261 8.38 -23.69 -61.33
CA THR A 261 8.10 -24.66 -62.38
C THR A 261 9.40 -24.89 -63.17
N GLY A 262 10.03 -26.06 -63.04
CA GLY A 262 11.01 -26.53 -64.02
C GLY A 262 12.16 -27.37 -63.46
N ARG A 263 12.31 -28.56 -64.08
CA ARG A 263 13.35 -29.61 -63.91
C ARG A 263 13.26 -30.40 -62.58
N GLY A 264 13.08 -31.71 -62.56
CA GLY A 264 13.35 -32.75 -63.56
C GLY A 264 14.36 -33.74 -62.98
N GLY A 265 13.90 -34.95 -62.67
CA GLY A 265 14.68 -36.19 -62.60
C GLY A 265 15.70 -36.37 -61.47
N GLY A 266 15.48 -37.38 -60.62
CA GLY A 266 16.56 -37.96 -59.80
C GLY A 266 16.07 -38.60 -58.49
N ALA A 267 15.65 -39.86 -58.56
CA ALA A 267 15.69 -40.78 -57.42
C ALA A 267 17.16 -41.03 -57.01
N PRO A 268 17.45 -41.21 -55.71
CA PRO A 268 17.54 -42.56 -55.14
C PRO A 268 16.85 -42.64 -53.76
N GLU A 269 16.11 -43.70 -53.48
CA GLU A 269 16.57 -45.01 -52.99
C GLU A 269 16.80 -45.03 -51.46
N ALA A 270 16.11 -46.00 -50.86
CA ALA A 270 15.89 -46.16 -49.44
C ALA A 270 17.06 -46.85 -48.73
N THR A 271 17.34 -46.43 -47.51
CA THR A 271 17.86 -47.22 -46.37
C THR A 271 17.52 -46.41 -45.11
N GLY A 272 16.86 -46.88 -44.05
CA GLY A 272 16.66 -48.23 -43.56
C GLY A 272 17.70 -48.59 -42.52
N ILE A 273 17.71 -47.95 -41.34
CA ILE A 273 18.38 -48.48 -40.13
C ILE A 273 17.59 -48.11 -38.87
N ALA A 274 17.18 -49.16 -38.15
CA ALA A 274 16.71 -49.15 -36.78
C ALA A 274 17.87 -49.53 -35.84
N ALA A 275 17.94 -48.89 -34.67
CA ALA A 275 18.58 -49.29 -33.40
C ALA A 275 18.52 -48.03 -32.51
N GLY A 276 18.10 -48.04 -31.24
CA GLY A 276 18.38 -49.00 -30.17
C GLY A 276 19.34 -48.33 -29.17
N GLU A 277 19.09 -48.51 -27.87
CA GLU A 277 19.99 -48.26 -26.72
C GLU A 277 19.95 -46.83 -26.14
N ASP A 278 19.34 -46.63 -24.96
CA ASP A 278 19.91 -46.84 -23.60
C ASP A 278 21.13 -45.94 -23.33
N GLU A 279 20.91 -44.85 -22.58
CA GLU A 279 21.97 -44.26 -21.76
C GLU A 279 21.39 -43.71 -20.45
N GLU A 280 21.48 -44.60 -19.47
CA GLU A 280 21.42 -44.38 -18.04
C GLU A 280 22.76 -43.76 -17.56
N GLN A 281 22.69 -42.98 -16.47
CA GLN A 281 23.81 -42.56 -15.60
C GLN A 281 24.74 -41.41 -16.08
N ASP A 282 24.70 -40.28 -15.37
CA ASP A 282 25.89 -39.90 -14.59
C ASP A 282 25.51 -38.98 -13.41
N GLU A 283 25.41 -39.64 -12.25
CA GLU A 283 25.34 -39.05 -10.92
C GLU A 283 26.78 -38.84 -10.44
N LYS A 284 27.28 -37.60 -10.42
CA LYS A 284 28.55 -37.27 -9.74
C LYS A 284 28.49 -36.01 -8.89
N ALA A 285 28.36 -36.26 -7.59
CA ALA A 285 29.24 -35.80 -6.51
C ALA A 285 29.49 -34.29 -6.34
N ARG A 286 28.87 -33.72 -5.29
CA ARG A 286 29.47 -32.63 -4.50
C ARG A 286 29.59 -33.02 -3.03
N PRO A 287 30.77 -32.88 -2.40
CA PRO A 287 31.01 -33.39 -1.06
C PRO A 287 30.48 -32.45 0.04
N ASN A 288 29.56 -33.01 0.82
CA ASN A 288 29.68 -33.21 2.27
C ASN A 288 30.34 -32.08 3.09
N ARG A 289 29.53 -31.11 3.54
CA ARG A 289 29.92 -30.15 4.60
C ARG A 289 29.32 -30.60 5.93
N LYS A 290 30.17 -31.30 6.71
CA LYS A 290 29.95 -31.76 8.09
C LYS A 290 29.32 -30.65 8.96
N ARG A 291 28.09 -30.84 9.42
CA ARG A 291 27.56 -30.19 10.62
C ARG A 291 27.07 -31.27 11.58
N LYS A 292 27.82 -31.40 12.68
CA LYS A 292 27.51 -32.25 13.84
C LYS A 292 26.13 -31.89 14.39
N ALA A 293 25.21 -32.84 14.39
CA ALA A 293 24.01 -32.83 15.20
C ALA A 293 24.27 -33.63 16.49
N PRO A 294 23.86 -33.15 17.66
CA PRO A 294 23.96 -33.93 18.90
C PRO A 294 22.89 -35.03 18.94
N THR A 295 23.38 -36.24 19.17
CA THR A 295 22.68 -37.46 19.53
C THR A 295 21.75 -37.25 20.73
N ARG A 296 20.45 -37.54 20.54
CA ARG A 296 19.49 -37.71 21.64
C ARG A 296 18.99 -39.15 21.58
N ALA A 297 19.14 -39.85 22.69
CA ALA A 297 18.85 -41.28 22.85
C ALA A 297 17.37 -41.62 22.57
N PRO A 298 17.07 -42.81 22.00
CA PRO A 298 15.71 -43.27 21.81
C PRO A 298 15.14 -43.83 23.11
N THR A 299 14.11 -43.17 23.66
CA THR A 299 13.26 -43.74 24.71
C THR A 299 12.26 -44.70 24.05
N THR A 300 12.44 -45.99 24.32
CA THR A 300 11.45 -47.04 24.07
C THR A 300 10.20 -46.79 24.91
N VAL A 301 9.07 -46.51 24.25
CA VAL A 301 7.75 -46.52 24.89
C VAL A 301 7.06 -47.83 24.53
N LYS A 302 6.70 -48.60 25.56
CA LYS A 302 5.92 -49.84 25.48
C LYS A 302 4.54 -49.54 24.89
N ALA A 303 4.17 -50.31 23.86
CA ALA A 303 2.81 -50.37 23.36
C ALA A 303 1.93 -51.11 24.38
N THR A 304 0.96 -50.41 24.97
CA THR A 304 -0.18 -51.02 25.67
C THR A 304 -1.36 -51.10 24.73
N THR A 305 -1.73 -52.33 24.42
CA THR A 305 -2.95 -52.76 23.74
C THR A 305 -4.16 -52.38 24.59
N VAL A 306 -5.04 -51.51 24.08
CA VAL A 306 -6.39 -51.35 24.63
C VAL A 306 -7.42 -51.47 23.52
N LYS A 307 -8.05 -52.65 23.53
CA LYS A 307 -9.42 -53.01 23.15
C LYS A 307 -10.22 -52.03 22.28
N ALA A 308 -10.55 -52.53 21.10
CA ALA A 308 -11.70 -52.14 20.30
C ALA A 308 -13.02 -52.41 21.04
N ALA A 309 -13.85 -51.38 21.20
CA ALA A 309 -15.30 -51.47 21.34
C ALA A 309 -15.93 -50.11 21.02
N ALA A 310 -17.09 -50.14 20.37
CA ALA A 310 -18.01 -49.02 20.08
C ALA A 310 -17.73 -48.17 18.82
N VAL A 311 -17.89 -48.80 17.66
CA VAL A 311 -18.49 -48.15 16.47
C VAL A 311 -20.00 -48.40 16.52
N LYS A 312 -20.79 -47.32 16.58
CA LYS A 312 -22.16 -47.14 16.03
C LYS A 312 -22.96 -46.13 16.87
N ALA A 313 -22.94 -44.85 16.49
CA ALA A 313 -24.07 -43.91 16.57
C ALA A 313 -23.59 -42.46 16.35
N THR A 314 -23.33 -42.05 15.12
CA THR A 314 -23.41 -40.62 14.68
C THR A 314 -23.15 -40.52 13.18
N ALA A 315 -24.08 -41.06 12.39
CA ALA A 315 -24.08 -40.89 10.93
C ALA A 315 -25.52 -40.79 10.39
N VAL A 316 -26.38 -40.00 11.06
CA VAL A 316 -27.69 -39.57 10.52
C VAL A 316 -28.02 -38.18 11.09
N LYS A 317 -27.30 -37.14 10.66
CA LYS A 317 -27.72 -35.74 10.88
C LYS A 317 -27.00 -34.73 9.99
N ALA A 318 -26.82 -35.06 8.71
CA ALA A 318 -26.21 -34.15 7.73
C ALA A 318 -26.94 -34.08 6.38
N ALA A 319 -28.17 -34.60 6.27
CA ALA A 319 -28.91 -34.66 5.00
C ALA A 319 -30.32 -34.03 5.05
N ALA A 320 -30.61 -33.13 6.01
CA ALA A 320 -31.95 -32.57 6.22
C ALA A 320 -31.98 -31.05 6.43
N VAL A 321 -31.02 -30.30 5.86
CA VAL A 321 -30.98 -28.82 5.97
C VAL A 321 -30.99 -28.11 4.60
N GLU A 322 -31.04 -28.83 3.48
CA GLU A 322 -30.95 -28.24 2.14
C GLU A 322 -32.26 -28.29 1.32
N ALA A 323 -33.42 -28.38 1.98
CA ALA A 323 -34.73 -28.44 1.31
C ALA A 323 -35.82 -27.62 2.00
N THR A 324 -35.52 -26.41 2.48
CA THR A 324 -36.53 -25.49 3.05
C THR A 324 -36.15 -24.03 2.83
N ALA A 325 -35.93 -23.63 1.57
CA ALA A 325 -35.74 -22.21 1.21
C ALA A 325 -36.43 -21.81 -0.12
N VAL A 326 -37.43 -22.57 -0.56
CA VAL A 326 -38.29 -22.21 -1.71
C VAL A 326 -39.75 -22.54 -1.38
N LYS A 327 -40.33 -21.82 -0.39
CA LYS A 327 -41.79 -21.72 -0.19
C LYS A 327 -42.11 -20.64 0.86
N ALA A 328 -41.80 -19.39 0.52
CA ALA A 328 -42.31 -18.22 1.26
C ALA A 328 -42.58 -17.08 0.27
N ALA A 329 -43.36 -17.36 -0.76
CA ALA A 329 -43.92 -16.37 -1.66
C ALA A 329 -45.26 -16.91 -2.15
N ALA A 330 -46.31 -16.71 -1.35
CA ALA A 330 -47.70 -16.47 -1.78
C ALA A 330 -48.66 -16.54 -0.58
N VAL A 331 -49.68 -15.67 -0.61
CA VAL A 331 -50.98 -15.76 0.11
C VAL A 331 -50.94 -15.29 1.59
N THR A 332 -51.69 -14.31 2.11
CA THR A 332 -52.77 -13.37 1.70
C THR A 332 -52.93 -12.35 2.86
N LYS A 333 -53.11 -11.04 2.63
CA LYS A 333 -54.35 -10.25 2.44
C LYS A 333 -55.03 -9.73 3.73
N ALA A 334 -55.39 -8.45 3.65
CA ALA A 334 -56.37 -7.66 4.43
C ALA A 334 -55.93 -7.07 5.78
N VAL A 335 -55.95 -5.74 5.89
CA VAL A 335 -56.94 -4.96 6.68
C VAL A 335 -56.67 -3.44 6.55
N ALA A 336 -57.75 -2.72 6.27
CA ALA A 336 -58.10 -1.31 6.53
C ALA A 336 -57.22 -0.11 6.08
N LYS A 337 -57.83 0.72 5.21
CA LYS A 337 -57.58 2.16 5.03
C LYS A 337 -58.01 2.95 6.28
N PRO A 338 -57.53 4.19 6.46
CA PRO A 338 -58.44 5.28 6.15
C PRO A 338 -57.85 6.42 5.31
N SER A 339 -58.81 7.07 4.66
CA SER A 339 -58.81 8.25 3.80
C SER A 339 -58.18 9.52 4.38
N VAL A 340 -57.36 10.22 3.59
CA VAL A 340 -57.23 11.69 3.66
C VAL A 340 -57.14 12.26 2.23
N LYS A 341 -57.83 13.39 2.06
CA LYS A 341 -58.26 14.02 0.81
C LYS A 341 -57.11 14.64 0.00
N VAL A 342 -57.23 14.49 -1.32
CA VAL A 342 -56.45 15.21 -2.34
C VAL A 342 -57.02 16.62 -2.51
N ALA A 343 -56.15 17.63 -2.44
CA ALA A 343 -56.43 18.98 -2.95
C ALA A 343 -55.66 19.17 -4.25
N THR A 344 -56.42 19.46 -5.30
CA THR A 344 -56.00 19.64 -6.69
C THR A 344 -55.50 21.07 -6.90
N THR A 345 -54.30 21.24 -7.48
CA THR A 345 -53.92 22.54 -8.08
C THR A 345 -53.29 22.31 -9.45
N LYS A 346 -54.06 22.69 -10.49
CA LYS A 346 -53.64 22.95 -11.86
C LYS A 346 -52.46 23.94 -11.87
N ARG A 347 -51.52 23.79 -12.81
CA ARG A 347 -51.16 24.85 -13.79
C ARG A 347 -50.10 24.42 -14.82
N ILE A 348 -50.51 24.58 -16.08
CA ILE A 348 -49.78 25.15 -17.23
C ILE A 348 -48.63 24.33 -17.82
N ALA A 349 -48.95 23.65 -18.92
CA ALA A 349 -48.03 23.30 -19.99
C ALA A 349 -47.68 24.55 -20.82
N LYS A 350 -46.39 24.75 -21.13
CA LYS A 350 -45.95 25.65 -22.20
C LYS A 350 -44.95 24.92 -23.09
N ALA A 351 -45.29 24.87 -24.37
CA ALA A 351 -44.58 24.23 -25.46
C ALA A 351 -43.22 24.89 -25.76
N ALA A 352 -42.23 24.08 -26.10
CA ALA A 352 -41.05 24.50 -26.84
C ALA A 352 -40.88 23.57 -28.06
N LYS A 353 -41.26 24.09 -29.24
CA LYS A 353 -40.95 23.51 -30.55
C LYS A 353 -39.48 23.78 -30.86
N GLY A 354 -38.66 22.74 -30.94
CA GLY A 354 -37.28 22.79 -31.43
C GLY A 354 -37.19 22.11 -32.79
N LYS A 355 -36.89 22.91 -33.81
CA LYS A 355 -36.85 22.60 -35.25
C LYS A 355 -35.61 21.74 -35.57
N VAL A 356 -35.83 20.56 -36.15
CA VAL A 356 -34.77 19.71 -36.73
C VAL A 356 -34.43 20.27 -38.11
N VAL A 357 -33.18 20.70 -38.31
CA VAL A 357 -32.63 20.99 -39.63
C VAL A 357 -31.48 20.02 -39.85
N THR A 358 -31.69 19.09 -40.77
CA THR A 358 -30.67 18.26 -41.39
C THR A 358 -29.88 19.08 -42.40
N ALA A 359 -28.57 19.11 -42.28
CA ALA A 359 -27.66 19.56 -43.34
C ALA A 359 -26.74 18.40 -43.72
N LYS A 360 -26.82 18.03 -45.00
CA LYS A 360 -25.85 17.25 -45.76
C LYS A 360 -24.77 18.24 -46.22
N ASP A 361 -23.49 17.85 -46.17
CA ASP A 361 -22.59 17.86 -47.33
C ASP A 361 -21.11 17.61 -47.00
N THR A 362 -20.57 16.72 -47.84
CA THR A 362 -19.23 16.49 -48.42
C THR A 362 -17.95 17.27 -48.02
N GLN A 363 -16.84 16.50 -48.13
CA GLN A 363 -15.42 16.86 -48.32
C GLN A 363 -14.73 17.56 -47.12
N GLY A 364 -13.43 17.42 -46.85
CA GLY A 364 -12.27 16.88 -47.54
C GLY A 364 -11.03 17.48 -46.86
N LYS A 365 -10.00 16.64 -46.67
CA LYS A 365 -8.59 16.90 -46.27
C LYS A 365 -8.10 18.30 -45.82
N ALA A 366 -7.29 18.19 -44.76
CA ALA A 366 -6.05 18.93 -44.42
C ALA A 366 -6.17 20.30 -43.74
N THR A 367 -5.73 20.35 -42.47
CA THR A 367 -5.36 21.61 -41.81
C THR A 367 -3.98 21.51 -41.14
N LYS A 368 -3.07 22.35 -41.67
CA LYS A 368 -1.88 22.87 -41.00
C LYS A 368 -2.30 23.50 -39.66
N ALA A 369 -1.57 23.18 -38.59
CA ALA A 369 -1.68 23.86 -37.31
C ALA A 369 -1.10 25.28 -37.43
N LYS A 370 -1.98 26.29 -37.42
CA LYS A 370 -1.63 27.71 -37.29
C LYS A 370 -2.00 28.15 -35.87
N LEU A 371 -1.00 28.62 -35.14
CA LEU A 371 -1.12 29.16 -33.79
C LEU A 371 -2.09 30.36 -33.82
N ALA A 372 -3.28 30.20 -33.25
CA ALA A 372 -4.24 31.29 -33.11
C ALA A 372 -4.00 32.02 -31.78
N VAL A 373 -3.47 33.23 -31.87
CA VAL A 373 -3.52 34.23 -30.80
C VAL A 373 -4.96 34.74 -30.76
N VAL A 374 -5.68 34.43 -29.68
CA VAL A 374 -7.04 34.92 -29.44
C VAL A 374 -6.94 36.27 -28.74
N GLN A 375 -7.07 37.36 -29.50
CA GLN A 375 -7.45 38.68 -28.97
C GLN A 375 -8.98 38.75 -28.96
N VAL A 376 -9.56 38.95 -27.78
CA VAL A 376 -10.99 39.25 -27.62
C VAL A 376 -11.10 40.75 -27.39
N ASP A 377 -11.62 41.47 -28.38
CA ASP A 377 -12.07 42.86 -28.23
C ASP A 377 -13.46 42.87 -27.58
N THR A 378 -13.58 43.49 -26.41
CA THR A 378 -14.86 43.86 -25.82
C THR A 378 -14.97 45.37 -25.70
N LYS A 379 -15.65 45.99 -26.66
CA LYS A 379 -16.22 47.34 -26.54
C LYS A 379 -17.55 47.23 -25.78
N GLY A 380 -17.62 47.78 -24.56
CA GLY A 380 -18.88 47.81 -23.81
C GLY A 380 -18.78 48.41 -22.41
N LYS A 381 -19.11 49.69 -22.34
CA LYS A 381 -19.64 50.48 -21.19
C LYS A 381 -18.94 50.35 -19.83
N ALA A 382 -18.40 51.49 -19.42
CA ALA A 382 -17.83 51.80 -18.11
C ALA A 382 -18.77 51.42 -16.95
N SER A 383 -18.48 50.29 -16.32
CA SER A 383 -18.76 50.04 -14.91
C SER A 383 -17.41 49.75 -14.26
N LYS A 384 -17.21 50.17 -13.00
CA LYS A 384 -15.95 50.02 -12.25
C LYS A 384 -15.55 48.53 -12.16
N ALA A 385 -14.87 48.02 -13.18
CA ALA A 385 -14.28 46.69 -13.18
C ALA A 385 -13.00 46.75 -12.35
N LYS A 386 -12.99 46.07 -11.19
CA LYS A 386 -11.75 45.66 -10.54
C LYS A 386 -10.93 44.94 -11.61
N ALA A 387 -9.81 45.54 -12.01
CA ALA A 387 -8.85 44.89 -12.90
C ALA A 387 -8.54 43.52 -12.32
N ALA A 388 -8.94 42.45 -13.03
CA ALA A 388 -8.68 41.10 -12.60
C ALA A 388 -7.16 40.90 -12.62
N ALA A 389 -6.53 40.94 -11.44
CA ALA A 389 -5.09 40.79 -11.33
C ALA A 389 -4.68 39.47 -12.00
N VAL A 390 -3.92 39.58 -13.09
CA VAL A 390 -3.44 38.44 -13.86
C VAL A 390 -2.30 37.79 -13.08
N LEU A 391 -2.48 36.53 -12.72
CA LEU A 391 -1.50 35.75 -11.98
C LEU A 391 -0.38 35.36 -12.95
N GLN A 392 0.80 35.96 -12.81
CA GLN A 392 1.96 35.74 -13.69
C GLN A 392 3.07 34.99 -12.93
N VAL A 393 3.95 34.29 -13.66
CA VAL A 393 5.16 33.72 -13.06
C VAL A 393 6.02 34.85 -12.51
N GLY A 394 6.43 34.74 -11.25
CA GLY A 394 7.14 35.79 -10.51
C GLY A 394 6.25 36.68 -9.63
N SER A 395 4.92 36.65 -9.79
CA SER A 395 4.00 37.44 -8.94
C SER A 395 4.20 37.10 -7.46
N LEU A 396 4.26 38.14 -6.61
CA LEU A 396 4.32 37.99 -5.17
C LEU A 396 2.94 37.63 -4.62
N LEU A 397 2.90 36.62 -3.76
CA LEU A 397 1.71 36.15 -3.07
C LEU A 397 1.91 36.28 -1.56
N VAL A 398 0.83 36.60 -0.85
CA VAL A 398 0.77 36.61 0.63
C VAL A 398 -0.14 35.46 1.06
N VAL A 399 0.46 34.31 1.36
CA VAL A 399 -0.26 33.06 1.67
C VAL A 399 -0.56 33.00 3.17
N PRO A 400 -1.83 32.96 3.60
CA PRO A 400 -2.18 32.91 5.02
C PRO A 400 -1.62 31.67 5.73
N ALA A 401 -1.17 31.80 6.99
CA ALA A 401 -0.60 30.68 7.75
C ALA A 401 -1.56 29.50 7.96
N HIS A 402 -2.86 29.77 7.99
CA HIS A 402 -3.89 28.74 8.19
C HIS A 402 -3.95 27.73 7.04
N VAL A 403 -3.47 28.09 5.84
CA VAL A 403 -3.34 27.16 4.69
C VAL A 403 -2.42 25.99 5.04
N PHE A 404 -1.46 26.19 5.96
CA PHE A 404 -0.55 25.16 6.46
C PHE A 404 -0.98 24.62 7.83
N GLY A 405 -2.20 24.89 8.28
CA GLY A 405 -2.68 24.51 9.62
C GLY A 405 -1.96 25.23 10.75
N GLN A 406 -1.26 26.32 10.47
CA GLN A 406 -0.53 27.10 11.47
C GLN A 406 -1.29 28.38 11.83
N ARG A 407 -1.22 28.80 13.09
CA ARG A 407 -1.67 30.12 13.53
C ARG A 407 -0.49 31.08 13.42
N GLY A 408 -0.66 32.23 12.76
CA GLY A 408 0.42 33.21 12.64
C GLY A 408 0.31 34.17 11.46
N LYS A 409 1.42 34.86 11.19
CA LYS A 409 1.57 35.84 10.10
C LYS A 409 1.53 35.13 8.74
N ALA A 410 1.02 35.82 7.72
CA ALA A 410 1.04 35.30 6.36
C ALA A 410 2.48 35.16 5.82
N TYR A 411 2.68 34.19 4.94
CA TYR A 411 3.93 33.86 4.29
C TYR A 411 4.08 34.62 2.97
N LYS A 412 5.26 35.21 2.73
CA LYS A 412 5.60 35.79 1.42
C LYS A 412 6.06 34.66 0.49
N ALA A 413 5.39 34.54 -0.65
CA ALA A 413 5.69 33.52 -1.65
C ALA A 413 5.73 34.13 -3.06
N ARG A 414 6.20 33.35 -4.04
CA ARG A 414 6.22 33.73 -5.46
C ARG A 414 5.62 32.64 -6.33
N VAL A 415 4.93 33.02 -7.39
CA VAL A 415 4.49 32.08 -8.43
C VAL A 415 5.71 31.56 -9.17
N ALA A 416 6.01 30.26 -9.06
CA ALA A 416 7.15 29.65 -9.72
C ALA A 416 6.80 29.09 -11.11
N ALA A 417 5.61 28.52 -11.25
CA ALA A 417 5.13 28.00 -12.52
C ALA A 417 3.60 28.01 -12.60
N LEU A 418 3.07 28.28 -13.79
CA LEU A 418 1.66 28.12 -14.12
C LEU A 418 1.52 26.82 -14.90
N ALA A 419 0.86 25.81 -14.32
CA ALA A 419 0.60 24.58 -15.05
C ALA A 419 -0.51 24.84 -16.08
N THR A 420 -0.26 24.49 -17.34
CA THR A 420 -1.16 24.76 -18.45
C THR A 420 -2.52 24.08 -18.27
N ALA A 421 -3.57 24.90 -18.34
CA ALA A 421 -5.02 24.72 -18.52
C ALA A 421 -5.75 23.46 -17.98
N ALA A 422 -5.23 22.24 -18.13
CA ALA A 422 -6.00 21.02 -17.85
C ALA A 422 -6.21 20.75 -16.35
N LEU A 423 -5.30 21.21 -15.49
CA LEU A 423 -5.36 20.92 -14.04
C LEU A 423 -5.67 22.13 -13.17
N GLY A 424 -5.68 23.36 -13.71
CA GLY A 424 -6.03 24.56 -12.95
C GLY A 424 -5.18 24.77 -11.68
N ARG A 425 -3.88 24.43 -11.72
CA ARG A 425 -2.96 24.52 -10.57
C ARG A 425 -1.80 25.50 -10.83
N VAL A 426 -1.31 26.10 -9.76
CA VAL A 426 -0.15 26.99 -9.72
C VAL A 426 0.88 26.42 -8.75
N THR A 427 2.15 26.41 -9.16
CA THR A 427 3.26 26.10 -8.26
C THR A 427 3.72 27.39 -7.59
N VAL A 428 3.66 27.42 -6.26
CA VAL A 428 4.03 28.56 -5.41
C VAL A 428 5.28 28.21 -4.62
N TYR A 429 6.31 29.05 -4.73
CA TYR A 429 7.61 28.90 -4.07
C TYR A 429 7.73 29.83 -2.86
N PHE A 430 8.19 29.27 -1.75
CA PHE A 430 8.41 29.96 -0.48
C PHE A 430 9.92 30.17 -0.26
N PRO A 431 10.45 31.40 -0.44
CA PRO A 431 11.89 31.63 -0.41
C PRO A 431 12.54 31.34 0.95
N LEU A 432 11.81 31.56 2.05
CA LEU A 432 12.31 31.38 3.42
C LEU A 432 12.65 29.91 3.69
N ASP A 433 11.76 29.00 3.25
CA ASP A 433 11.86 27.57 3.53
C ASP A 433 12.45 26.76 2.36
N ARG A 434 12.66 27.42 1.21
CA ARG A 434 13.08 26.80 -0.06
C ARG A 434 12.17 25.64 -0.49
N THR A 435 10.88 25.74 -0.20
CA THR A 435 9.87 24.72 -0.54
C THR A 435 8.90 25.23 -1.59
N SER A 436 8.39 24.31 -2.41
CA SER A 436 7.34 24.59 -3.41
C SER A 436 6.10 23.76 -3.15
N PHE A 437 4.92 24.37 -3.23
CA PHE A 437 3.63 23.71 -3.09
C PHE A 437 2.73 24.02 -4.27
N TRP A 438 1.73 23.16 -4.50
CA TRP A 438 0.76 23.31 -5.59
C TRP A 438 -0.57 23.75 -5.02
N PHE A 439 -1.13 24.83 -5.57
CA PHE A 439 -2.43 25.36 -5.16
C PHE A 439 -3.38 25.48 -6.35
N PRO A 440 -4.70 25.35 -6.17
CA PRO A 440 -5.68 25.71 -7.19
C PRO A 440 -5.52 27.18 -7.61
N VAL A 441 -5.61 27.46 -8.91
CA VAL A 441 -5.53 28.84 -9.46
C VAL A 441 -6.55 29.77 -8.80
N THR A 442 -7.76 29.26 -8.51
CA THR A 442 -8.84 29.99 -7.85
C THR A 442 -8.47 30.46 -6.45
N GLU A 443 -7.68 29.67 -5.72
CA GLU A 443 -7.24 29.97 -4.37
C GLU A 443 -6.04 30.93 -4.40
N ALA A 444 -5.06 30.66 -5.25
CA ALA A 444 -3.88 31.50 -5.42
C ALA A 444 -4.22 32.95 -5.85
N ARG A 445 -5.28 33.13 -6.66
CA ARG A 445 -5.79 34.46 -7.04
C ARG A 445 -6.27 35.30 -5.86
N ARG A 446 -6.69 34.68 -4.75
CA ARG A 446 -7.11 35.39 -3.53
C ARG A 446 -5.93 35.91 -2.72
N TRP A 447 -4.70 35.47 -3.03
CA TRP A 447 -3.48 35.80 -2.29
C TRP A 447 -2.57 36.79 -3.03
N ILE A 448 -3.02 37.31 -4.18
CA ILE A 448 -2.29 38.37 -4.87
C ILE A 448 -2.32 39.61 -3.98
N ALA A 449 -1.13 40.07 -3.59
CA ALA A 449 -0.93 41.20 -2.68
C ALA A 449 -1.16 42.55 -3.36
#